data_AF-A0A2I0LJ98-F1
#
_entry.id   AF-A0A2I0LJ98-F1
#
_cell.length_a   1.000
_cell.length_b   1.000
_cell.length_c   1.000
_cell.angle_alpha   90.00
_cell.angle_beta   90.00
_cell.angle_gamma   90.00
#
_symmetry.space_group_name_H-M   'P 1'
#
loop_
_entity.id
_entity.type
_entity.pdbx_description
1 polymer ?
#
loop_
_entity_poly.entity_id
_entity_poly.type
_entity_poly.pdbx_seq_one_letter_code
_entity_poly.pdbx_strand_id
1 'polypeptide(L)'
;MNEHSSRSHSIFLINIKQENVETEQKLSGKLYLVDLAGSEKVSKTGAEGAVLDEAKNINKSLSALGNVISALAEGTKAYVPYRDSKMTRILQDSLGGNCRTTMFICCSPSSYNDAETKSTLMFGQRWGRGAPCRLYPSCTPTAPQLHPNCSPCTHCTPTAPQLL
;
A
#
# COMPACT_ATOMS: atom_id res chain seq x y z
N MET A 1 18.92 11.88 -15.61
CA MET A 1 18.75 10.74 -14.67
C MET A 1 19.60 11.01 -13.45
N ASN A 2 19.11 10.70 -12.26
CA ASN A 2 19.89 10.92 -11.05
C ASN A 2 21.05 9.90 -11.01
N GLU A 3 22.26 10.37 -10.70
CA GLU A 3 23.44 9.53 -10.49
C GLU A 3 23.22 8.56 -9.30
N HIS A 4 22.29 8.91 -8.40
CA HIS A 4 21.74 8.09 -7.33
C HIS A 4 20.26 7.71 -7.56
N SER A 5 19.91 7.03 -8.67
CA SER A 5 18.59 6.40 -8.73
C SER A 5 18.49 5.34 -7.62
N SER A 6 17.46 5.41 -6.78
CA SER A 6 17.20 4.42 -5.73
C SER A 6 16.96 3.07 -6.39
N ARG A 7 17.90 2.13 -6.21
CA ARG A 7 17.84 0.77 -6.79
C ARG A 7 17.15 -0.26 -5.89
N SER A 8 16.48 0.21 -4.84
CA SER A 8 15.76 -0.63 -3.89
C SER A 8 14.53 0.10 -3.36
N HIS A 9 13.55 -0.68 -2.90
CA HIS A 9 12.41 -0.16 -2.16
C HIS A 9 12.72 -0.23 -0.66
N SER A 10 12.53 0.87 0.05
CA SER A 10 12.72 0.93 1.50
C SER A 10 11.38 0.99 2.21
N ILE A 11 11.20 0.16 3.23
CA ILE A 11 10.00 0.15 4.07
C ILE A 11 10.43 0.36 5.51
N PHE A 12 10.02 1.48 6.09
CA PHE A 12 10.21 1.79 7.50
C PHE A 12 8.89 1.57 8.25
N LEU A 13 8.88 0.63 9.18
CA LEU A 13 7.70 0.25 9.96
C LEU A 13 7.81 0.76 11.40
N ILE A 14 6.87 1.59 11.79
CA ILE A 14 6.68 2.03 13.18
C ILE A 14 5.50 1.25 13.76
N ASN A 15 5.75 0.45 14.79
CA ASN A 15 4.70 -0.24 15.54
C ASN A 15 4.36 0.58 16.78
N ILE A 16 3.12 1.05 16.86
CA ILE A 16 2.61 1.82 17.99
C ILE A 16 1.74 0.87 18.82
N LYS A 17 2.05 0.76 20.10
CA LYS A 17 1.24 0.04 21.08
C LYS A 17 0.86 1.03 22.17
N GLN A 18 -0.42 1.05 22.51
CA GLN A 18 -0.97 1.89 23.56
C GLN A 18 -1.79 1.03 24.50
N GLU A 19 -1.69 1.30 25.79
CA GLU A 19 -2.48 0.68 26.84
C GLU A 19 -3.09 1.79 27.70
N ASN A 20 -4.41 1.76 27.85
CA ASN A 20 -5.11 2.62 28.79
C ASN A 20 -5.08 1.95 30.16
N VAL A 21 -4.49 2.61 31.16
CA VAL A 21 -4.28 2.04 32.50
C VAL A 21 -5.59 1.90 33.29
N GLU A 22 -6.59 2.75 33.03
CA GLU A 22 -7.87 2.73 33.75
C GLU A 22 -8.85 1.71 33.16
N THR A 23 -8.87 1.59 31.83
CA THR A 23 -9.81 0.70 31.13
C THR A 23 -9.18 -0.62 30.69
N GLU A 24 -7.87 -0.80 30.93
CA GLU A 24 -7.03 -1.91 30.44
C GLU A 24 -7.07 -2.10 28.91
N GLN A 25 -7.63 -1.14 28.16
CA GLN A 25 -7.76 -1.24 26.72
C GLN A 25 -6.41 -1.15 26.03
N LYS A 26 -6.14 -2.12 25.16
CA LYS A 26 -4.92 -2.20 24.36
C LYS A 26 -5.23 -1.89 22.90
N LEU A 27 -4.51 -0.92 22.35
CA LEU A 27 -4.54 -0.56 20.94
C LEU A 27 -3.18 -0.85 20.32
N SER A 28 -3.22 -1.35 19.09
CA SER A 28 -2.03 -1.48 18.26
C SER A 28 -2.28 -0.89 16.88
N GLY A 29 -1.33 -0.06 16.44
CA GLY A 29 -1.28 0.52 15.12
C GLY A 29 0.06 0.24 14.44
N LYS A 30 0.05 0.18 13.12
CA LYS A 30 1.25 0.06 12.28
C LYS A 30 1.28 1.23 11.32
N LEU A 31 2.37 1.98 11.31
CA LEU A 31 2.63 3.02 10.32
C LEU A 31 3.76 2.55 9.41
N TYR A 32 3.46 2.47 8.12
CA TYR A 32 4.41 2.13 7.07
C TYR A 32 4.81 3.40 6.32
N LEU A 33 6.09 3.73 6.31
CA LEU A 33 6.67 4.76 5.45
C LEU A 33 7.45 4.03 4.35
N VAL A 34 6.99 4.17 3.11
CA VAL A 34 7.51 3.42 1.97
C VAL A 34 8.15 4.38 0.99
N ASP A 35 9.45 4.21 0.74
CA ASP A 35 10.18 4.89 -0.33
C ASP A 35 10.41 3.90 -1.48
N LEU A 36 9.86 4.23 -2.65
CA LEU A 36 9.90 3.34 -3.80
C LEU A 36 11.07 3.71 -4.72
N ALA A 37 11.76 2.68 -5.23
CA ALA A 37 12.70 2.82 -6.33
C ALA A 37 12.08 3.51 -7.55
N GLY A 38 12.95 4.06 -8.39
CA GLY A 38 12.55 4.73 -9.62
C GLY A 38 11.79 3.82 -10.58
N SER A 39 10.79 4.39 -11.26
CA SER A 39 9.92 3.69 -12.23
C SER A 39 10.40 3.80 -13.68
N GLU A 40 11.63 4.27 -13.89
CA GLU A 40 12.17 4.49 -15.23
C GLU A 40 12.28 3.21 -16.06
N LYS A 41 12.03 3.36 -17.36
CA LYS A 41 12.26 2.28 -18.31
C LYS A 41 13.74 1.97 -18.44
N VAL A 42 14.07 0.69 -18.29
CA VAL A 42 15.45 0.19 -18.45
C VAL A 42 16.01 0.46 -19.86
N SER A 43 15.15 0.56 -20.87
CA SER A 43 15.58 0.92 -22.24
C SER A 43 16.21 2.30 -22.35
N LYS A 44 15.98 3.20 -21.38
CA LYS A 44 16.58 4.55 -21.34
C LYS A 44 17.90 4.61 -20.59
N THR A 45 18.25 3.58 -19.82
CA THR A 45 19.44 3.59 -18.95
C THR A 45 20.70 3.12 -19.67
N GLY A 46 20.57 2.44 -20.82
CA GLY A 46 21.70 1.81 -21.52
C GLY A 46 22.38 0.72 -20.68
N ALA A 47 21.70 0.20 -19.66
CA ALA A 47 22.26 -0.81 -18.76
C ALA A 47 22.42 -2.16 -19.46
N GLU A 48 23.55 -2.82 -19.23
CA GLU A 48 23.89 -4.14 -19.77
C GLU A 48 24.23 -5.14 -18.65
N GLY A 49 24.17 -6.43 -18.96
CA GLY A 49 24.57 -7.51 -18.05
C GLY A 49 23.85 -7.49 -16.71
N ALA A 50 24.60 -7.60 -15.61
CA ALA A 50 24.04 -7.68 -14.26
C ALA A 50 23.22 -6.43 -13.86
N VAL A 51 23.56 -5.25 -14.37
CA VAL A 51 22.84 -4.00 -14.08
C VAL A 51 21.47 -3.98 -14.76
N LEU A 52 21.36 -4.56 -15.96
CA LEU A 52 20.09 -4.75 -16.65
C LEU A 52 19.17 -5.70 -15.87
N ASP A 53 19.70 -6.78 -15.32
CA ASP A 53 18.91 -7.74 -14.54
C ASP A 53 18.48 -7.19 -13.18
N GLU A 54 19.33 -6.37 -12.54
CA GLU A 54 18.94 -5.58 -11.36
C GLU A 54 17.78 -4.64 -11.68
N ALA A 55 17.90 -3.83 -12.75
CA ALA A 55 16.88 -2.89 -13.18
C ALA A 55 15.55 -3.56 -13.56
N LYS A 56 15.58 -4.76 -14.14
CA LYS A 56 14.38 -5.58 -14.39
C LYS A 56 13.71 -6.00 -13.09
N ASN A 57 14.48 -6.42 -12.08
CA ASN A 57 13.94 -6.86 -10.80
C ASN A 57 13.29 -5.70 -10.02
N ILE A 58 13.86 -4.50 -10.06
CA ILE A 58 13.26 -3.28 -9.49
C ILE A 58 11.92 -2.98 -10.15
N ASN A 59 11.88 -3.01 -11.49
CA ASN A 59 10.65 -2.76 -12.23
C ASN A 59 9.60 -3.85 -12.05
N LYS A 60 10.02 -5.08 -11.73
CA LYS A 60 9.11 -6.20 -11.42
C LYS A 60 8.26 -5.91 -10.17
N SER A 61 8.84 -5.38 -9.09
CA SER A 61 8.07 -5.02 -7.88
C SER A 61 7.09 -3.87 -8.13
N LEU A 62 7.49 -2.84 -8.88
CA LEU A 62 6.58 -1.73 -9.26
C LEU A 62 5.45 -2.20 -10.18
N SER A 63 5.75 -3.10 -11.13
CA SER A 63 4.74 -3.68 -12.01
C SER A 63 3.73 -4.53 -11.22
N ALA A 64 4.20 -5.35 -10.28
CA ALA A 64 3.35 -6.11 -9.38
C ALA A 64 2.44 -5.19 -8.54
N LEU A 65 2.97 -4.08 -8.03
CA LEU A 65 2.18 -3.07 -7.32
C LEU A 65 1.09 -2.47 -8.22
N GLY A 66 1.44 -2.11 -9.46
CA GLY A 66 0.47 -1.61 -10.45
C GLY A 66 -0.64 -2.62 -10.77
N ASN A 67 -0.31 -3.91 -10.84
CA ASN A 67 -1.28 -4.98 -11.06
C ASN A 67 -2.23 -5.13 -9.86
N VAL A 68 -1.71 -5.07 -8.63
CA VAL A 68 -2.51 -5.07 -7.40
C VAL A 68 -3.48 -3.89 -7.37
N ILE A 69 -3.00 -2.68 -7.63
CA ILE A 69 -3.83 -1.47 -7.64
C ILE A 69 -4.91 -1.55 -8.74
N SER A 70 -4.54 -2.02 -9.93
CA SER A 70 -5.51 -2.16 -11.02
C SER A 70 -6.59 -3.19 -10.68
N ALA A 71 -6.21 -4.31 -10.06
CA ALA A 71 -7.16 -5.33 -9.62
C ALA A 71 -8.11 -4.81 -8.52
N LEU A 72 -7.60 -4.01 -7.58
CA LEU A 72 -8.39 -3.36 -6.55
C LEU A 72 -9.34 -2.29 -7.15
N ALA A 73 -8.88 -1.54 -8.14
CA ALA A 73 -9.67 -0.53 -8.84
C ALA A 73 -10.81 -1.09 -9.68
N GLU A 74 -10.60 -2.25 -10.31
CA GLU A 74 -11.64 -2.92 -11.09
C GLU A 74 -12.75 -3.50 -10.19
N GLY A 75 -12.44 -3.86 -8.93
CA GLY A 75 -13.41 -4.33 -7.93
C GLY A 75 -14.12 -5.66 -8.26
N THR A 76 -13.94 -6.19 -9.46
CA THR A 76 -14.60 -7.40 -9.99
C THR A 76 -13.73 -8.64 -9.88
N LYS A 77 -12.43 -8.49 -9.65
CA LYS A 77 -11.49 -9.62 -9.55
C LYS A 77 -11.63 -10.31 -8.21
N ALA A 78 -11.96 -11.60 -8.24
CA ALA A 78 -11.97 -12.47 -7.06
C ALA A 78 -10.58 -12.66 -6.43
N TYR A 79 -9.52 -12.43 -7.19
CA TYR A 79 -8.13 -12.59 -6.77
C TYR A 79 -7.31 -11.33 -7.04
N VAL A 80 -6.61 -10.86 -6.00
CA VAL A 80 -5.63 -9.76 -6.09
C VAL A 80 -4.22 -10.33 -5.97
N PRO A 81 -3.31 -10.07 -6.92
CA PRO A 81 -2.02 -10.75 -7.02
C PRO A 81 -0.94 -10.21 -6.08
N TYR A 82 -1.22 -10.16 -4.77
CA TYR A 82 -0.23 -9.68 -3.78
C TYR A 82 1.08 -10.49 -3.79
N ARG A 83 1.02 -11.76 -4.24
CA ARG A 83 2.15 -12.70 -4.21
C ARG A 83 3.20 -12.45 -5.29
N ASP A 84 2.92 -11.62 -6.28
CA ASP A 84 3.80 -11.40 -7.43
C ASP A 84 5.11 -10.68 -7.08
N SER A 85 5.16 -10.01 -5.92
CA SER A 85 6.38 -9.44 -5.36
C SER A 85 6.41 -9.52 -3.82
N LYS A 86 7.62 -9.52 -3.23
CA LYS A 86 7.77 -9.45 -1.77
C LYS A 86 7.18 -8.16 -1.21
N MET A 87 7.34 -7.04 -1.92
CA MET A 87 6.83 -5.73 -1.52
C MET A 87 5.30 -5.73 -1.40
N THR A 88 4.58 -6.23 -2.41
CA THR A 88 3.11 -6.30 -2.41
C THR A 88 2.56 -7.28 -1.36
N ARG A 89 3.34 -8.30 -0.96
CA ARG A 89 2.99 -9.17 0.18
C ARG A 89 3.12 -8.45 1.51
N ILE A 90 4.20 -7.68 1.70
CA ILE A 90 4.43 -6.91 2.93
C ILE A 90 3.36 -5.82 3.09
N LEU A 91 2.98 -5.18 1.98
CA LEU A 91 2.01 -4.08 1.95
C LEU A 91 0.56 -4.53 1.76
N GLN A 92 0.27 -5.83 1.83
CA GLN A 92 -1.08 -6.35 1.57
C GLN A 92 -2.14 -5.70 2.47
N ASP A 93 -1.86 -5.54 3.77
CA ASP A 93 -2.77 -4.87 4.71
C ASP A 93 -2.97 -3.38 4.37
N SER A 94 -1.94 -2.73 3.81
CA SER A 94 -1.97 -1.34 3.36
C SER A 94 -2.63 -1.16 2.00
N LEU A 95 -2.90 -2.22 1.25
CA LEU A 95 -3.44 -2.16 -0.11
C LEU A 95 -4.80 -2.85 -0.14
N GLY A 96 -5.87 -2.15 0.25
CA GLY A 96 -7.23 -2.69 0.25
C GLY A 96 -7.64 -3.41 1.54
N GLY A 97 -6.78 -3.44 2.56
CA GLY A 97 -7.06 -3.95 3.90
C GLY A 97 -7.57 -2.88 4.89
N ASN A 98 -7.35 -3.15 6.19
CA ASN A 98 -7.66 -2.22 7.28
C ASN A 98 -6.51 -1.24 7.51
N CYS A 99 -6.40 -0.24 6.64
CA CYS A 99 -5.34 0.76 6.69
C CYS A 99 -5.83 2.13 6.20
N ARG A 100 -5.11 3.20 6.53
CA ARG A 100 -5.19 4.47 5.80
C ARG A 100 -3.94 4.56 4.94
N THR A 101 -4.12 4.55 3.63
CA THR A 101 -2.99 4.56 2.71
C THR A 101 -3.04 5.80 1.83
N THR A 102 -1.99 6.60 1.91
CA THR A 102 -1.79 7.78 1.07
C THR A 102 -0.59 7.51 0.17
N MET A 103 -0.71 7.86 -1.10
CA MET A 103 0.33 7.69 -2.10
C MET A 103 0.78 9.05 -2.61
N PHE A 104 2.08 9.32 -2.55
CA PHE A 104 2.68 10.50 -3.15
C PHE A 104 3.16 10.16 -4.56
N ILE A 105 2.69 10.93 -5.54
CA ILE A 105 3.06 10.76 -6.94
C ILE A 105 4.02 11.89 -7.32
N CYS A 106 5.27 11.53 -7.59
CA CYS A 106 6.33 12.47 -7.96
C CYS A 106 6.51 12.48 -9.48
N CYS A 107 6.36 13.65 -10.10
CA CYS A 107 6.48 13.84 -11.55
C CYS A 107 7.49 14.94 -11.86
N SER A 108 8.20 14.80 -12.98
CA SER A 108 9.12 15.83 -13.46
C SER A 108 8.40 16.72 -14.49
N PRO A 109 8.59 18.06 -14.44
CA PRO A 109 8.03 18.98 -15.42
C PRO A 109 8.81 19.02 -16.75
N SER A 110 9.95 18.31 -16.84
CA SER A 110 10.79 18.31 -18.04
C SER A 110 10.18 17.47 -19.16
N SER A 111 10.21 17.98 -20.39
CA SER A 111 9.76 17.27 -21.60
C SER A 111 10.54 15.97 -21.85
N TYR A 112 11.78 15.89 -21.39
CA TYR A 112 12.59 14.66 -21.44
C TYR A 112 11.91 13.50 -20.68
N ASN A 113 11.16 13.82 -19.62
CA ASN A 113 10.50 12.85 -18.75
C ASN A 113 9.01 12.68 -19.09
N ASP A 114 8.48 13.31 -20.14
CA ASP A 114 7.04 13.36 -20.43
C ASP A 114 6.37 11.97 -20.44
N ALA A 115 7.01 11.00 -21.09
CA ALA A 115 6.51 9.63 -21.13
C ALA A 115 6.44 8.95 -19.75
N GLU A 116 7.41 9.21 -18.87
CA GLU A 116 7.41 8.66 -17.51
C GLU A 116 6.40 9.39 -16.63
N THR A 117 6.37 10.73 -16.70
CA THR A 117 5.39 11.58 -16.01
C THR A 117 3.96 11.14 -16.34
N LYS A 118 3.66 10.89 -17.63
CA LYS A 118 2.36 10.36 -18.05
C LYS A 118 2.06 9.00 -17.45
N SER A 119 3.03 8.08 -17.43
CA SER A 119 2.87 6.76 -16.81
C SER A 119 2.55 6.87 -15.31
N THR A 120 3.29 7.72 -14.58
CA THR A 120 3.09 7.93 -13.14
C THR A 120 1.74 8.58 -12.82
N LEU A 121 1.28 9.53 -13.64
CA LEU A 121 -0.05 10.14 -13.49
C LEU A 121 -1.18 9.12 -13.73
N MET A 122 -1.06 8.27 -14.76
CA MET A 122 -2.04 7.21 -15.02
C MET A 122 -2.05 6.15 -13.91
N PHE A 123 -0.90 5.91 -13.27
CA PHE A 123 -0.82 5.09 -12.06
C PHE A 123 -1.57 5.73 -10.89
N GLY A 124 -1.32 7.02 -10.61
CA GLY A 124 -2.03 7.78 -9.58
C GLY A 124 -3.55 7.85 -9.81
N GLN A 125 -3.99 7.97 -11.07
CA GLN A 125 -5.41 7.94 -11.41
C GLN A 125 -6.07 6.60 -11.07
N ARG A 126 -5.38 5.47 -11.33
CA ARG A 126 -5.86 4.14 -10.95
C ARG A 126 -5.92 3.96 -9.43
N TRP A 127 -4.91 4.45 -8.72
CA TRP A 127 -4.90 4.48 -7.25
C TRP A 127 -6.13 5.19 -6.69
N GLY A 128 -6.41 6.41 -7.18
CA GLY A 128 -7.55 7.20 -6.73
C GLY A 128 -8.93 6.56 -6.98
N ARG A 129 -9.03 5.65 -7.96
CA ARG A 129 -10.28 4.92 -8.25
C ARG A 129 -10.48 3.68 -7.38
N GLY A 130 -9.40 3.12 -6.82
CA GLY A 130 -9.39 1.70 -6.43
C GLY A 130 -9.10 1.31 -5.01
N ALA A 131 -9.04 2.24 -4.05
CA ALA A 131 -8.68 1.87 -2.69
C ALA A 131 -9.54 2.54 -1.62
N PRO A 132 -10.81 2.14 -1.42
CA PRO A 132 -11.42 2.33 -0.12
C PRO A 132 -10.82 1.27 0.82
N CYS A 133 -9.61 1.52 1.34
CA CYS A 133 -9.18 0.78 2.52
C CYS A 133 -10.23 1.02 3.61
N ARG A 134 -10.77 -0.06 4.18
CA ARG A 134 -11.88 0.03 5.13
C ARG A 134 -11.32 0.05 6.53
N LEU A 135 -11.52 1.16 7.23
CA LEU A 135 -11.04 1.29 8.60
C LEU A 135 -11.99 0.59 9.56
N TYR A 136 -11.43 -0.33 10.33
CA TYR A 136 -12.04 -0.86 11.54
C TYR A 136 -11.13 -0.49 12.72
N PRO A 137 -11.69 -0.03 13.85
CA PRO A 137 -10.89 0.22 15.04
C PRO A 137 -10.16 -1.07 15.44
N SER A 138 -8.83 -1.02 15.52
CA SER A 138 -7.98 -2.13 15.94
C SER A 138 -7.99 -2.28 17.47
N CYS A 139 -9.17 -2.51 18.04
CA CYS A 139 -9.30 -3.03 19.40
C CYS A 139 -9.05 -4.53 19.35
N THR A 140 -7.94 -4.98 19.94
CA THR A 140 -7.78 -6.42 20.21
C THR A 140 -8.80 -6.82 21.28
N PRO A 141 -9.68 -7.81 21.05
CA PRO A 141 -10.44 -8.41 22.12
C PRO A 141 -9.45 -9.11 23.06
N THR A 142 -9.27 -8.59 24.26
CA THR A 142 -8.72 -9.39 25.36
C THR A 142 -9.76 -10.48 25.67
N ALA A 143 -9.55 -11.71 25.19
CA ALA A 143 -10.40 -12.86 25.50
C ALA A 143 -10.15 -13.38 26.94
N PRO A 144 -11.04 -14.18 27.57
CA PRO A 144 -12.49 -14.30 27.42
C PRO A 144 -13.19 -13.88 28.72
N GLN A 145 -14.09 -12.89 28.69
CA GLN A 145 -15.07 -12.73 29.77
C GLN A 145 -16.44 -12.99 29.18
N LEU A 146 -16.86 -14.26 29.25
CA LEU A 146 -18.27 -14.66 29.24
C LEU A 146 -18.93 -14.03 30.48
N HIS A 147 -19.21 -12.73 30.42
CA HIS A 147 -20.07 -12.08 31.38
C HIS A 147 -21.44 -11.92 30.71
N PRO A 148 -22.52 -12.52 31.23
CA PRO A 148 -23.82 -12.59 30.56
C PRO A 148 -24.53 -11.24 30.36
N ASN A 149 -23.92 -10.11 30.79
CA ASN A 149 -24.50 -8.77 30.75
C ASN A 149 -23.65 -7.71 30.03
N CYS A 150 -22.60 -8.07 29.28
CA CYS A 150 -21.87 -7.08 28.47
C CYS A 150 -22.63 -6.80 27.16
N SER A 151 -23.20 -5.59 27.07
CA SER A 151 -23.79 -5.08 25.82
C SER A 151 -22.71 -4.96 24.72
N PRO A 152 -23.03 -5.27 23.44
CA PRO A 152 -22.07 -5.12 22.36
C PRO A 152 -21.61 -3.66 22.24
N CYS A 153 -20.30 -3.47 22.05
CA CYS A 153 -19.67 -2.16 21.90
C CYS A 153 -20.30 -1.43 20.70
N THR A 154 -21.05 -0.36 20.96
CA THR A 154 -21.84 0.40 19.96
C THR A 154 -21.00 1.17 18.95
N HIS A 155 -19.66 1.12 19.04
CA HIS A 155 -18.74 1.77 18.11
C HIS A 155 -18.21 0.84 16.99
N CYS A 156 -18.68 -0.41 16.95
CA CYS A 156 -18.36 -1.37 15.88
C CYS A 156 -19.56 -1.60 14.96
N THR A 157 -20.15 -0.56 14.38
CA THR A 157 -21.08 -0.75 13.25
C THR A 157 -20.29 -0.80 11.95
N PRO A 158 -20.42 -1.84 11.11
CA PRO A 158 -19.96 -1.77 9.74
C PRO A 158 -20.82 -0.72 9.02
N THR A 159 -20.25 0.43 8.67
CA THR A 159 -20.87 1.31 7.68
C THR A 159 -20.90 0.56 6.35
N ALA A 160 -22.03 -0.08 6.07
CA ALA A 160 -22.37 -0.57 4.74
C ALA A 160 -22.36 0.64 3.78
N PRO A 161 -21.82 0.53 2.56
CA PRO A 161 -21.99 1.58 1.57
C PRO A 161 -23.46 1.62 1.17
N GLN A 162 -24.17 2.70 1.52
CA GLN A 162 -25.42 3.03 0.86
C GLN A 162 -25.06 3.45 -0.58
N LEU A 163 -25.37 2.57 -1.53
CA LEU A 163 -25.45 2.92 -2.94
C LEU A 163 -26.68 3.82 -3.13
N LEU A 164 -26.45 5.03 -3.61
CA LEU A 164 -27.40 5.85 -4.37
C LEU A 164 -26.81 6.05 -5.77
#